data_AF-A0A937VMD5-F1
#
_entry.id   AF-A0A937VMD5-F1
#
_cell.length_a   1.000
_cell.length_b   1.000
_cell.length_c   1.000
_cell.angle_alpha   90.00
_cell.angle_beta   90.00
_cell.angle_gamma   90.00
#
_symmetry.space_group_name_H-M   'P 1'
#
loop_
_entity.id
_entity.type
_entity.pdbx_description
1 polymer ?
#
loop_
_entity_poly.entity_id
_entity_poly.type
_entity_poly.pdbx_seq_one_letter_code
_entity_poly.pdbx_strand_id
1 'polypeptide(L)'
;MIQVMQRVGANGLQLPKELVERWGAREGQEVIIELTRSFIRIVPAELDAVEIVDRAATYVFDQVGDATAVGQPQRVGERWRVPVLLSYRPKQLGVLTYSLRGELLPDESDSAQTMRERSREG
;
A
#
# COMPACT_ATOMS: atom_id res chain seq x y z
N MET A 1 -22.35 -8.47 -7.00
CA MET A 1 -21.62 -8.43 -8.28
C MET A 1 -22.32 -7.43 -9.18
N ILE A 2 -21.62 -6.44 -9.73
CA ILE A 2 -22.19 -5.44 -10.64
C ILE A 2 -21.55 -5.67 -11.99
N GLN A 3 -22.38 -5.76 -13.03
CA GLN A 3 -21.92 -5.86 -14.40
C GLN A 3 -22.57 -4.73 -15.18
N VAL A 4 -21.75 -3.93 -15.86
CA VAL A 4 -22.21 -2.89 -16.77
C VAL A 4 -21.74 -3.26 -18.17
N MET A 5 -22.69 -3.38 -19.09
CA MET A 5 -22.40 -3.57 -20.50
C MET A 5 -22.46 -2.21 -21.19
N GLN A 6 -21.38 -1.81 -21.85
CA GLN A 6 -21.30 -0.55 -22.59
C GLN A 6 -20.62 -0.78 -23.93
N ARG A 7 -21.06 -0.03 -24.94
CA ARG A 7 -20.39 0.05 -26.24
C ARG A 7 -19.29 1.12 -26.19
N VAL A 8 -18.12 0.81 -26.73
CA VAL A 8 -17.02 1.79 -26.87
C VAL A 8 -17.44 2.84 -27.90
N GLY A 9 -17.44 4.11 -27.49
CA GLY A 9 -17.79 5.25 -28.35
C GLY A 9 -16.56 5.94 -28.93
N ALA A 10 -16.78 7.07 -29.63
CA ALA A 10 -15.70 7.90 -30.18
C ALA A 10 -14.75 8.46 -29.10
N ASN A 11 -15.24 8.60 -27.87
CA ASN A 11 -14.46 9.04 -26.71
C ASN A 11 -13.95 7.87 -25.86
N GLY A 12 -13.98 6.64 -26.39
CA GLY A 12 -13.54 5.44 -25.68
C GLY A 12 -14.61 4.82 -24.77
N LEU A 13 -14.14 4.06 -23.77
CA LEU A 13 -14.95 3.44 -22.73
C LEU A 13 -15.14 4.45 -21.58
N GLN A 14 -16.37 4.63 -21.11
CA GLN A 14 -16.68 5.60 -20.04
C GLN A 14 -17.25 4.87 -18.84
N LEU A 15 -16.56 4.96 -17.70
CA LEU A 15 -17.08 4.41 -16.45
C LEU A 15 -18.21 5.30 -15.92
N PRO A 16 -19.41 4.75 -15.65
CA PRO A 16 -20.47 5.48 -14.98
C PRO A 16 -19.98 6.07 -13.66
N LYS A 17 -20.40 7.31 -13.36
CA LYS A 17 -20.00 8.05 -12.16
C LYS A 17 -20.25 7.25 -10.88
N GLU A 18 -21.37 6.55 -10.83
CA GLU A 18 -21.78 5.74 -9.69
C GLU A 18 -20.83 4.56 -9.44
N LEU A 19 -20.19 4.01 -10.48
CA LEU A 19 -19.16 2.98 -10.30
C LEU A 19 -17.88 3.58 -9.71
N VAL A 20 -17.49 4.76 -10.18
CA VAL A 20 -16.30 5.47 -9.72
C VAL A 20 -16.45 5.88 -8.25
N GLU A 21 -17.61 6.43 -7.89
CA GLU A 21 -17.92 6.82 -6.50
C GLU A 21 -18.02 5.62 -5.57
N ARG A 22 -18.64 4.50 -6.00
CA ARG A 22 -18.71 3.27 -5.21
C ARG A 22 -17.37 2.58 -5.04
N TRP A 23 -16.47 2.75 -5.99
CA TRP A 23 -15.08 2.34 -5.85
C TRP A 23 -14.31 3.22 -4.85
N GLY A 24 -14.86 4.38 -4.48
CA GLY A 24 -14.29 5.29 -3.49
C GLY A 24 -13.42 6.39 -4.09
N ALA A 25 -13.35 6.48 -5.42
CA ALA A 25 -12.62 7.54 -6.08
C ALA A 25 -13.35 8.89 -5.97
N ARG A 26 -12.56 9.96 -5.80
CA ARG A 26 -13.05 11.32 -5.61
C ARG A 26 -12.70 12.20 -6.80
N GLU A 27 -13.47 13.26 -6.99
CA GLU A 27 -13.14 14.28 -7.99
C GLU A 27 -11.73 14.85 -7.74
N GLY A 28 -10.94 14.99 -8.80
CA GLY A 28 -9.56 15.46 -8.73
C GLY A 28 -8.53 14.43 -8.25
N GLN A 29 -8.94 13.21 -7.89
CA GLN A 29 -8.02 12.15 -7.50
C GLN A 29 -7.27 11.60 -8.72
N GLU A 30 -5.94 11.54 -8.62
CA GLU A 30 -5.12 10.85 -9.61
C GLU A 30 -5.28 9.33 -9.48
N VAL A 31 -5.36 8.65 -10.63
CA VAL A 31 -5.47 7.21 -10.74
C VAL A 31 -4.46 6.66 -11.74
N ILE A 32 -4.02 5.44 -11.53
CA ILE A 32 -3.17 4.70 -12.45
C ILE A 32 -4.05 3.70 -13.20
N ILE A 33 -3.93 3.69 -14.53
CA ILE A 33 -4.60 2.72 -15.40
C ILE A 33 -3.55 1.73 -15.91
N GLU A 34 -3.62 0.49 -15.44
CA GLU A 34 -2.74 -0.59 -15.84
C GLU A 34 -3.43 -1.44 -16.92
N LEU A 35 -2.71 -1.67 -18.01
CA LEU A 35 -3.16 -2.52 -19.12
C LEU A 35 -2.48 -3.88 -19.03
N THR A 36 -3.28 -4.93 -18.86
CA THR A 36 -2.81 -6.32 -18.98
C THR A 36 -3.40 -6.97 -20.23
N ARG A 37 -2.97 -8.21 -20.54
CA ARG A 37 -3.50 -8.94 -21.71
C ARG A 37 -4.99 -9.26 -21.63
N SER A 38 -5.57 -9.28 -20.42
CA SER A 38 -6.93 -9.81 -20.19
C SER A 38 -7.86 -8.83 -19.47
N PHE A 39 -7.31 -7.79 -18.83
CA PHE A 39 -8.10 -6.80 -18.11
C PHE A 39 -7.40 -5.44 -18.04
N ILE A 40 -8.21 -4.41 -17.83
CA ILE A 40 -7.75 -3.07 -17.42
C ILE A 40 -7.95 -2.99 -15.91
N ARG A 41 -6.91 -2.58 -15.18
CA ARG A 41 -6.98 -2.33 -13.75
C ARG A 41 -6.82 -0.84 -13.50
N ILE A 42 -7.68 -0.29 -12.63
CA ILE A 42 -7.63 1.11 -12.22
C ILE A 42 -7.40 1.11 -10.72
N VAL A 43 -6.36 1.81 -10.28
CA VAL A 43 -5.97 1.94 -8.86
C VAL A 43 -5.73 3.40 -8.51
N PRO A 44 -5.86 3.81 -7.23
CA PRO A 44 -5.42 5.14 -6.79
C PRO A 44 -3.95 5.36 -7.12
N ALA A 45 -3.57 6.58 -7.52
CA ALA A 45 -2.16 6.91 -7.75
C ALA A 45 -1.37 7.04 -6.44
N GLU A 46 -2.02 7.53 -5.38
CA GLU A 46 -1.51 7.52 -4.02
C GLU A 46 -2.25 6.47 -3.19
N LEU A 47 -1.50 5.66 -2.45
CA LEU A 47 -2.06 4.70 -1.52
C LEU A 47 -2.45 5.37 -0.21
N ASP A 48 -3.54 4.89 0.36
CA ASP A 48 -3.96 5.28 1.70
C ASP A 48 -3.19 4.55 2.81
N ALA A 49 -3.45 4.94 4.06
CA ALA A 49 -2.83 4.33 5.23
C ALA A 49 -3.09 2.81 5.32
N VAL A 50 -4.27 2.35 4.93
CA VAL A 50 -4.65 0.93 5.03
C VAL A 50 -3.84 0.11 4.01
N GLU A 51 -3.78 0.57 2.77
CA GLU A 51 -3.01 -0.09 1.71
C GLU A 51 -1.51 -0.12 2.02
N ILE A 52 -0.99 0.92 2.68
CA ILE A 52 0.41 0.95 3.15
C ILE A 52 0.66 -0.04 4.29
N VAL A 53 -0.28 -0.17 5.24
CA VAL A 53 -0.17 -1.20 6.29
C VAL A 53 -0.14 -2.59 5.69
N ASP A 54 -1.03 -2.90 4.75
CA ASP A 54 -1.08 -4.24 4.14
C ASP A 54 0.23 -4.59 3.42
N ARG A 55 0.83 -3.62 2.72
CA ARG A 55 2.15 -3.80 2.09
C ARG A 55 3.26 -3.99 3.11
N ALA A 56 3.28 -3.19 4.16
CA ALA A 56 4.27 -3.32 5.23
C ALA A 56 4.13 -4.66 5.96
N ALA A 57 2.90 -5.11 6.23
CA ALA A 57 2.60 -6.38 6.88
C ALA A 57 3.10 -7.56 6.04
N THR A 58 2.83 -7.52 4.73
CA THR A 58 3.34 -8.52 3.78
C THR A 58 4.87 -8.55 3.79
N TYR A 59 5.52 -7.39 3.70
CA TYR A 59 6.98 -7.30 3.71
C TYR A 59 7.59 -7.85 5.01
N VAL A 60 7.08 -7.45 6.18
CA VAL A 60 7.68 -7.91 7.46
C VAL A 60 7.42 -9.39 7.70
N PHE A 61 6.29 -9.93 7.26
CA PHE A 61 6.04 -11.36 7.32
C PHE A 61 7.05 -12.14 6.48
N ASP A 62 7.27 -11.73 5.22
CA ASP A 62 8.19 -12.41 4.31
C ASP A 62 9.66 -12.22 4.69
N GLN A 63 10.02 -11.02 5.16
CA GLN A 63 11.42 -10.61 5.32
C GLN A 63 11.89 -10.57 6.76
N VAL A 64 11.03 -10.50 7.79
CA VAL A 64 11.48 -10.42 9.19
C VAL A 64 11.04 -11.65 9.97
N GLY A 65 9.76 -12.01 9.87
CA GLY A 65 9.18 -13.20 10.49
C GLY A 65 7.82 -12.94 11.14
N ASP A 66 7.20 -14.02 11.63
CA ASP A 66 5.85 -14.08 12.19
C ASP A 66 5.68 -13.38 13.56
N ALA A 67 6.76 -13.19 14.30
CA ALA A 67 6.77 -12.48 15.58
C ALA A 67 6.74 -10.95 15.46
N THR A 68 6.41 -10.41 14.29
CA THR A 68 6.37 -8.97 14.01
C THR A 68 4.95 -8.45 13.80
N ALA A 69 4.76 -7.17 14.10
CA ALA A 69 3.55 -6.42 13.84
C ALA A 69 3.90 -5.07 13.20
N VAL A 70 2.92 -4.47 12.54
CA VAL A 70 3.06 -3.18 11.88
C VAL A 70 2.24 -2.15 12.66
N GLY A 71 2.89 -1.05 13.03
CA GLY A 71 2.25 0.08 13.69
C GLY A 71 1.45 0.95 12.73
N GLN A 72 0.75 1.94 13.27
CA GLN A 72 -0.01 2.89 12.46
C GLN A 72 0.94 3.68 11.54
N PRO A 73 0.68 3.74 10.22
CA PRO A 73 1.52 4.45 9.28
C PRO A 73 1.32 5.96 9.46
N GLN A 74 2.40 6.71 9.30
CA GLN A 74 2.42 8.16 9.43
C GLN A 74 2.85 8.77 8.11
N ARG A 75 2.04 9.68 7.58
CA ARG A 75 2.43 10.49 6.41
C ARG A 75 3.37 11.61 6.88
N VAL A 76 4.59 11.62 6.36
CA VAL A 76 5.62 12.62 6.63
C VAL A 76 6.07 13.21 5.29
N GLY A 77 5.50 14.35 4.90
CA GLY A 77 5.68 14.92 3.56
C GLY A 77 5.11 14.00 2.48
N GLU A 78 5.96 13.63 1.51
CA GLU A 78 5.65 12.71 0.41
C GLU A 78 6.02 11.25 0.72
N ARG A 79 6.17 10.91 2.00
CA ARG A 79 6.55 9.58 2.46
C ARG A 79 5.54 9.04 3.46
N TRP A 80 5.41 7.72 3.47
CA TRP A 80 4.79 6.97 4.54
C TRP A 80 5.87 6.34 5.40
N ARG A 81 5.82 6.57 6.71
CA ARG A 81 6.70 5.91 7.69
C ARG A 81 5.87 4.94 8.51
N VAL A 82 6.32 3.69 8.56
CA VAL A 82 5.58 2.59 9.17
C VAL A 82 6.45 1.94 10.24
N PRO A 83 6.12 2.11 11.54
CA PRO A 83 6.85 1.45 12.61
C PRO A 83 6.69 -0.06 12.53
N VAL A 84 7.78 -0.81 12.67
CA VAL A 84 7.75 -2.27 12.82
C VAL A 84 7.97 -2.61 14.28
N LEU A 85 7.08 -3.41 14.85
CA LEU A 85 7.02 -3.74 16.27
C LEU A 85 7.14 -5.25 16.48
N LEU A 86 7.47 -5.68 17.70
CA LEU A 86 7.21 -7.05 18.13
C LEU A 86 5.70 -7.24 18.37
N SER A 87 5.16 -8.36 17.93
CA SER A 87 3.72 -8.66 18.05
C SER A 87 3.26 -8.84 19.51
N TYR A 88 4.15 -9.32 20.38
CA TYR A 88 3.83 -9.70 21.77
C TYR A 88 4.30 -8.68 22.83
N ARG A 89 5.03 -7.63 22.45
CA ARG A 89 5.45 -6.55 23.37
C ARG A 89 5.68 -5.23 22.62
N PRO A 90 5.48 -4.06 23.26
CA PRO A 90 5.66 -2.76 22.61
C PRO A 90 7.14 -2.37 22.44
N LYS A 91 7.91 -3.21 21.73
CA LYS A 91 9.29 -2.94 21.31
C LYS A 91 9.28 -2.64 19.82
N GLN A 92 9.79 -1.48 19.44
CA GLN A 92 10.00 -1.15 18.04
C GLN A 92 11.29 -1.80 17.53
N LEU A 93 11.20 -2.49 16.40
CA LEU A 93 12.31 -3.14 15.70
C LEU A 93 12.93 -2.24 14.64
N GLY A 94 12.13 -1.37 14.03
CA GLY A 94 12.59 -0.47 12.97
C GLY A 94 11.46 0.36 12.38
N VAL A 95 11.75 1.00 11.25
CA VAL A 95 10.80 1.76 10.44
C VAL A 95 10.98 1.38 8.97
N LEU A 96 9.88 1.09 8.31
CA LEU A 96 9.81 1.00 6.85
C LEU A 96 9.31 2.32 6.29
N THR A 97 9.95 2.80 5.24
CA THR A 97 9.57 4.03 4.53
C THR A 97 9.10 3.70 3.13
N TYR A 98 7.91 4.16 2.78
CA TYR A 98 7.29 3.98 1.47
C TYR A 98 7.06 5.31 0.78
N SER A 99 7.09 5.31 -0.56
CA SER A 99 6.58 6.42 -1.36
C SER A 99 5.05 6.52 -1.23
N LEU A 100 4.45 7.63 -1.69
CA LEU A 100 2.99 7.75 -1.79
C LEU A 100 2.36 6.66 -2.67
N ARG A 101 3.14 6.07 -3.58
CA ARG A 101 2.71 4.97 -4.48
C ARG A 101 2.87 3.58 -3.85
N GLY A 102 3.38 3.50 -2.61
CA GLY A 102 3.61 2.25 -1.91
C GLY A 102 4.84 1.48 -2.37
N GLU A 103 5.81 2.15 -2.98
CA GLU A 103 7.14 1.58 -3.25
C GLU A 103 7.97 1.66 -1.98
N LEU A 104 8.56 0.54 -1.56
CA LEU A 104 9.49 0.53 -0.43
C LEU A 104 10.76 1.30 -0.84
N LEU A 105 11.25 2.15 0.06
CA LEU A 105 12.46 2.95 -0.13
C LEU A 105 13.56 2.39 0.79
N PRO A 106 14.44 1.50 0.28
CA PRO A 106 15.38 0.76 1.12
C PRO A 106 16.38 1.66 1.84
N ASP A 107 16.84 2.72 1.17
CA ASP A 107 17.83 3.67 1.72
C ASP A 107 17.25 4.55 2.84
N GLU A 108 15.91 4.65 2.92
CA GLU A 108 15.18 5.40 3.95
C GLU A 108 14.53 4.48 4.99
N SER A 109 14.78 3.16 4.93
CA SER A 109 14.19 2.14 5.79
C SER A 109 15.25 1.44 6.64
N ASP A 110 14.87 0.94 7.81
CA ASP A 110 15.69 -0.06 8.51
C ASP A 110 15.75 -1.35 7.68
N SER A 111 16.92 -1.99 7.62
CA SER A 111 17.07 -3.25 6.89
C SER A 111 16.35 -4.40 7.58
N ALA A 112 15.88 -5.38 6.80
CA ALA A 112 15.30 -6.61 7.34
C ALA A 112 16.26 -7.34 8.29
N GLN A 113 17.55 -7.36 7.97
CA GLN A 113 18.57 -7.97 8.83
C GLN A 113 18.64 -7.29 10.20
N THR A 114 18.72 -5.96 10.22
CA THR A 114 18.74 -5.18 11.47
C THR A 114 17.48 -5.43 12.31
N MET A 115 16.31 -5.50 11.69
CA MET A 115 15.07 -5.80 12.40
C MET A 115 15.03 -7.23 12.97
N ARG A 116 15.57 -8.23 12.25
CA ARG A 116 15.72 -9.61 12.76
C ARG A 116 16.72 -9.70 13.91
N GLU A 117 17.80 -8.94 13.88
CA GLU A 117 18.77 -8.88 14.97
C GLU A 117 18.13 -8.30 16.23
N ARG A 118 17.46 -7.14 16.09
CA ARG A 118 16.73 -6.49 17.19
C ARG A 118 15.58 -7.32 17.73
N SER A 119 14.98 -8.23 16.94
CA SER A 119 13.91 -9.11 17.42
C SER A 119 14.42 -10.24 18.32
N ARG A 120 15.69 -10.65 18.13
CA ARG A 120 16.38 -11.67 18.94
C ARG A 120 17.02 -11.11 20.20
N GLU A 121 17.29 -9.81 20.22
CA GLU A 121 17.70 -9.07 21.42
C GLU A 121 16.50 -9.00 22.39
N GLY A 122 16.35 -10.08 23.16
CA GLY A 122 15.31 -10.31 24.16
C GLY A 122 15.51 -9.48 25.41
#